data_AF-A0A948AHM4-F1
#
_entry.id   AF-A0A948AHM4-F1
#
_cell.length_a   1.000
_cell.length_b   1.000
_cell.length_c   1.000
_cell.angle_alpha   90.00
_cell.angle_beta   90.00
_cell.angle_gamma   90.00
#
_symmetry.space_group_name_H-M   'P 1'
#
loop_
_entity.id
_entity.type
_entity.pdbx_description
1 polymer ?
#
loop_
_entity_poly.entity_id
_entity_poly.type
_entity_poly.pdbx_seq_one_letter_code
_entity_poly.pdbx_strand_id
1 'polypeptide(L)'
;MKILLVEDSRAVAVVMAARLASFGHDVVLAENGQIAVDKFQESAPDLVLMDIEMPVMDGFAATNRIRQIEAETSAWTPIIFLTASNTHDNLITAIEAGGDDFLAKNWPESILQAKMKAMTRINTLRQRLAKNLEQLTETNRNLADTQNQLLQSQTMASVGQLAAGVAHEINNPVGFVNSNLGSLQGQVDGLLRVISAYETADSALAAHPNLLAAITAAKKSADLDFLREDIVTLMNESRTGLARVAKIVSNLKDFSHVDDAGWQFIKLEAGLDSTLEVVASELKAKADIKKEYVGLPDVECMAAQINQVFAKLLVNAAQAIEGRGTITLRT
;
A
#
# COMPACT_ATOMS: atom_id res chain seq x y z
N MET A 1 29.39 27.12 26.78
CA MET A 1 27.99 26.76 27.10
C MET A 1 27.29 28.00 27.57
N LYS A 2 26.04 28.17 27.18
CA LYS A 2 25.14 29.17 27.71
C LYS A 2 24.43 28.59 28.94
N ILE A 3 24.62 29.22 30.09
CA ILE A 3 24.08 28.77 31.37
C ILE A 3 23.04 29.77 31.83
N LEU A 4 21.82 29.30 32.06
CA LEU A 4 20.80 30.08 32.76
C LEU A 4 20.99 29.87 34.27
N LEU A 5 21.49 30.90 34.95
CA LEU A 5 21.66 30.91 36.40
C LEU A 5 20.47 31.64 37.04
N VAL A 6 19.72 30.94 37.88
CA VAL A 6 18.53 31.44 38.56
C VAL A 6 18.82 31.55 40.06
N GLU A 7 18.86 32.78 40.57
CA GLU A 7 19.19 33.09 41.96
C GLU A 7 18.59 34.47 42.33
N ASP A 8 17.80 34.53 43.40
CA ASP A 8 17.10 35.75 43.83
C ASP A 8 18.02 36.73 44.57
N SER A 9 19.04 36.22 45.26
CA SER A 9 20.05 37.04 45.92
C SER A 9 21.03 37.61 44.90
N ARG A 10 20.87 38.91 44.59
CA ARG A 10 21.74 39.64 43.66
C ARG A 10 23.24 39.50 44.01
N ALA A 11 23.58 39.47 45.30
CA ALA A 11 24.97 39.30 45.72
C ALA A 11 25.52 37.91 45.36
N VAL A 12 24.73 36.86 45.62
CA VAL A 12 25.11 35.46 45.31
C VAL A 12 25.16 35.26 43.79
N ALA A 13 24.15 35.76 43.06
CA ALA A 13 24.05 35.69 41.62
C ALA A 13 25.27 36.31 40.92
N VAL A 14 25.72 37.49 41.36
CA VAL A 14 26.90 38.17 40.80
C VAL A 14 28.17 37.37 41.02
N VAL A 15 28.37 36.81 42.22
CA VAL A 15 29.56 36.00 42.54
C VAL A 15 29.58 34.71 41.73
N MET A 16 28.45 34.00 41.66
CA MET A 16 28.32 32.77 40.88
C MET A 16 28.47 33.02 39.38
N ALA A 17 27.87 34.08 38.85
CA ALA A 17 28.02 34.46 37.44
C ALA A 17 29.47 34.81 37.10
N ALA A 18 30.15 35.61 37.92
CA ALA A 18 31.57 35.93 37.72
C ALA A 18 32.44 34.68 37.73
N ARG A 19 32.14 33.73 38.62
CA ARG A 19 32.83 32.44 38.70
C ARG A 19 32.60 31.59 37.45
N LEU A 20 31.35 31.40 37.02
CA LEU A 20 31.02 30.68 35.78
C LEU A 20 31.63 31.33 34.53
N ALA A 21 31.62 32.66 34.46
CA ALA A 21 32.26 33.42 33.39
C ALA A 21 33.78 33.23 33.38
N SER A 22 34.42 33.15 34.55
CA SER A 22 35.86 32.85 34.66
C SER A 22 36.24 31.46 34.11
N PHE A 23 35.27 30.55 34.04
CA PHE A 23 35.42 29.22 33.42
C PHE A 23 35.04 29.21 31.93
N GLY A 24 34.76 30.38 31.35
CA GLY A 24 34.47 30.55 29.92
C GLY A 24 33.02 30.24 29.53
N HIS A 25 32.08 30.33 30.47
CA HIS A 25 30.66 30.16 30.19
C HIS A 25 29.96 31.49 29.96
N ASP A 26 28.97 31.48 29.06
CA ASP A 26 28.07 32.60 28.84
C ASP A 26 26.91 32.47 29.84
N VAL A 27 26.65 33.48 30.66
CA VAL A 27 25.72 33.37 31.79
C VAL A 27 24.54 34.31 31.59
N VAL A 28 23.35 33.74 31.55
CA VAL A 28 22.07 34.44 31.55
C VAL A 28 21.53 34.41 32.98
N LEU A 29 21.27 35.56 33.57
CA LEU A 29 20.76 35.67 34.94
C LEU A 29 19.23 35.75 34.98
N ALA A 30 18.60 35.07 35.92
CA ALA A 30 17.18 35.23 36.28
C ALA A 30 17.04 35.37 37.80
N GLU A 31 16.17 36.27 38.25
CA GLU A 31 16.00 36.61 39.68
C GLU A 31 14.81 35.90 40.35
N ASN A 32 14.02 35.14 39.58
CA ASN A 32 12.96 34.27 40.09
C ASN A 32 12.58 33.22 39.03
N GLY A 33 11.77 32.24 39.41
CA GLY A 33 11.34 31.16 38.54
C GLY A 33 10.56 31.59 37.30
N GLN A 34 9.73 32.63 37.38
CA GLN A 34 8.94 33.10 36.22
C GLN A 34 9.86 33.70 35.15
N ILE A 35 10.78 34.57 35.55
CA ILE A 35 11.78 35.15 34.64
C ILE A 35 12.69 34.06 34.07
N ALA A 36 12.98 33.00 34.85
CA ALA A 36 13.75 31.86 34.36
C ALA A 36 13.02 31.14 33.22
N VAL A 37 11.72 30.87 33.35
CA VAL A 37 10.91 30.24 32.30
C VAL A 37 10.89 31.10 31.04
N ASP A 38 10.68 32.41 31.18
CA ASP A 38 10.63 33.34 30.04
C ASP A 38 11.99 33.36 29.31
N LYS A 39 13.09 33.51 30.06
CA LYS A 39 14.45 33.53 29.49
C LYS A 39 14.89 32.17 28.94
N PHE A 40 14.36 31.06 29.46
CA PHE A 40 14.65 29.73 28.93
C PHE A 40 14.18 29.62 27.48
N GLN A 41 12.97 30.11 27.19
CA GLN A 41 12.40 30.11 25.83
C GLN A 41 13.15 31.06 24.88
N GLU A 42 13.55 32.24 25.36
CA GLU A 42 14.25 33.24 24.54
C GLU A 42 15.70 32.84 24.23
N SER A 43 16.40 32.28 25.21
CA SER A 43 17.86 32.12 25.15
C SER A 43 18.32 30.71 24.81
N ALA A 44 17.45 29.70 24.90
CA ALA A 44 17.74 28.28 24.68
C ALA A 44 19.07 27.85 25.33
N PRO A 45 19.15 27.87 26.68
CA PRO A 45 20.39 27.58 27.40
C PRO A 45 20.82 26.10 27.24
N ASP A 46 22.12 25.84 27.39
CA ASP A 46 22.69 24.49 27.38
C ASP A 46 22.61 23.80 28.77
N LEU A 47 22.39 24.59 29.82
CA LEU A 47 22.31 24.16 31.22
C LEU A 47 21.53 25.20 32.03
N VAL A 48 20.69 24.74 32.94
CA VAL A 48 20.02 25.59 33.94
C VAL A 48 20.59 25.26 35.31
N LEU A 49 21.07 26.28 36.02
CA LEU A 49 21.39 26.22 37.44
C LEU A 49 20.27 26.93 38.20
N MET A 50 19.47 26.17 38.93
CA MET A 50 18.20 26.64 39.49
C MET A 50 18.25 26.67 41.01
N ASP A 51 18.16 27.84 41.63
CA ASP A 51 17.92 27.89 43.07
C ASP A 51 16.55 27.28 43.43
N ILE A 52 16.47 26.65 44.60
CA ILE A 52 15.24 25.97 45.03
C ILE A 52 14.24 26.99 45.59
N GLU A 53 14.70 27.86 46.50
CA GLU A 53 13.83 28.77 47.25
C GLU A 53 13.95 30.18 46.69
N MET A 54 12.89 30.67 46.05
CA MET A 54 12.85 32.00 45.44
C MET A 54 11.44 32.61 45.53
N PRO A 55 11.32 33.95 45.55
CA PRO A 55 10.03 34.63 45.51
C PRO A 55 9.33 34.46 44.16
N VAL A 56 8.02 34.74 44.13
CA VAL A 56 7.13 34.69 42.94
C VAL A 56 6.88 33.26 42.42
N MET A 57 7.93 32.55 42.03
CA MET A 57 7.90 31.18 41.56
C MET A 57 9.17 30.48 42.04
N ASP A 58 8.99 29.40 42.80
CA ASP A 58 10.09 28.57 43.28
C ASP A 58 10.74 27.74 42.16
N GLY A 59 11.91 27.17 42.45
CA GLY A 59 12.68 26.40 41.47
C GLY A 59 11.96 25.14 40.99
N PHE A 60 11.13 24.51 41.82
CA PHE A 60 10.39 23.30 41.45
C PHE A 60 9.27 23.62 40.46
N ALA A 61 8.49 24.67 40.72
CA ALA A 61 7.46 25.17 39.83
C ALA A 61 8.05 25.63 38.48
N ALA A 62 9.18 26.33 38.52
CA ALA A 62 9.89 26.74 37.31
C ALA A 62 10.39 25.54 36.49
N THR A 63 10.98 24.53 37.16
CA THR A 63 11.44 23.30 36.52
C THR A 63 10.30 22.54 35.85
N ASN A 64 9.19 22.34 36.56
CA ASN A 64 7.99 21.72 35.99
C ASN A 64 7.51 22.45 34.73
N ARG A 65 7.54 23.78 34.75
CA ARG A 65 7.12 24.59 33.59
C ARG A 65 8.09 24.47 32.42
N ILE A 66 9.39 24.47 32.68
CA ILE A 66 10.43 24.23 31.66
C ILE A 66 10.25 22.84 31.05
N ARG A 67 10.02 21.79 31.85
CA ARG A 67 9.78 20.42 31.35
C ARG A 67 8.53 20.30 30.48
N GLN A 68 7.48 21.07 30.75
CA GLN A 68 6.29 21.12 29.88
C GLN A 68 6.61 21.72 28.51
N ILE A 69 7.40 22.80 28.46
CA ILE A 69 7.84 23.43 27.21
C ILE A 69 8.73 22.45 26.40
N GLU A 70 9.60 21.73 27.10
CA GLU A 70 10.45 20.69 26.49
C GLU A 70 9.65 19.52 25.92
N ALA A 71 8.57 19.10 26.57
CA ALA A 71 7.69 18.04 26.07
C ALA A 71 7.06 18.39 24.71
N GLU A 72 6.77 19.67 24.46
CA GLU A 72 6.23 20.16 23.19
C GLU A 72 7.29 20.19 22.07
N THR A 73 8.54 20.49 22.42
CA THR A 73 9.64 20.70 21.46
C THR A 73 10.52 19.47 21.28
N SER A 74 10.35 18.43 22.12
CA SER A 74 11.25 17.26 22.24
C SER A 74 12.72 17.62 22.51
N ALA A 75 12.98 18.85 22.95
CA ALA A 75 14.30 19.30 23.40
C ALA A 75 14.51 18.90 24.87
N TRP A 76 15.76 18.66 25.26
CA TRP A 76 16.10 18.42 26.66
C TRP A 76 17.32 19.23 27.07
N THR A 77 17.17 19.96 28.15
CA THR A 77 18.19 20.81 28.77
C THR A 77 18.42 20.32 30.19
N PRO A 78 19.67 20.09 30.59
CA PRO A 78 19.96 19.69 31.95
C PRO A 78 19.60 20.80 32.96
N ILE A 79 18.93 20.43 34.04
CA ILE A 79 18.57 21.32 35.15
C ILE A 79 19.23 20.80 36.42
N ILE A 80 20.14 21.58 36.99
CA ILE A 80 20.83 21.28 38.24
C ILE A 80 20.34 22.25 39.32
N PHE A 81 19.75 21.71 40.37
CA PHE A 81 19.29 22.51 41.50
C PHE A 81 20.45 22.99 42.37
N LEU A 82 20.40 24.24 42.81
CA LEU A 82 21.35 24.82 43.75
C LEU A 82 20.76 24.75 45.15
N THR A 83 21.51 24.18 46.11
CA THR A 83 21.05 24.05 47.50
C THR A 83 22.01 24.69 48.50
N ALA A 84 21.46 25.34 49.53
CA ALA A 84 22.22 25.87 50.66
C ALA A 84 22.55 24.80 51.72
N SER A 85 21.77 23.71 51.81
CA SER A 85 22.01 22.60 52.75
C SER A 85 21.52 21.26 52.19
N ASN A 86 22.27 20.17 52.44
CA ASN A 86 21.94 18.82 51.96
C ASN A 86 20.93 18.10 52.88
N THR A 87 19.79 18.73 53.18
CA THR A 87 18.69 18.05 53.86
C THR A 87 18.08 17.00 52.93
N HIS A 88 17.78 15.80 53.44
CA HIS A 88 17.35 14.66 52.63
C HIS A 88 16.01 14.89 51.91
N ASP A 89 15.10 15.68 52.50
CA ASP A 89 13.76 15.94 51.94
C ASP A 89 13.82 16.78 50.65
N ASN A 90 14.69 17.80 50.61
CA ASN A 90 14.84 18.66 49.43
C ASN A 90 15.43 17.92 48.21
N LEU A 91 16.16 16.82 48.43
CA LEU A 91 16.76 16.02 47.37
C LEU A 91 15.75 15.16 46.62
N ILE A 92 14.80 14.57 47.35
CA ILE A 92 13.75 13.72 46.76
C ILE A 92 12.82 14.58 45.91
N THR A 93 12.36 15.71 46.46
CA THR A 93 11.45 16.63 45.77
C THR A 93 12.09 17.24 44.50
N ALA A 94 13.41 17.48 44.50
CA ALA A 94 14.12 18.02 43.34
C ALA A 94 14.15 17.06 42.14
N ILE A 95 14.33 15.77 42.39
CA ILE A 95 14.30 14.76 41.34
C ILE A 95 12.87 14.51 40.86
N GLU A 96 11.89 14.48 41.77
CA GLU A 96 10.48 14.31 41.43
C GLU A 96 9.92 15.48 40.61
N ALA A 97 10.41 16.70 40.84
CA ALA A 97 10.08 17.89 40.04
C ALA A 97 10.73 17.89 38.63
N GLY A 98 11.51 16.86 38.29
CA GLY A 98 12.16 16.73 36.99
C GLY A 98 13.53 17.40 36.89
N GLY A 99 14.20 17.68 38.02
CA GLY A 99 15.62 18.03 38.02
C GLY A 99 16.51 16.84 37.70
N ASP A 100 17.65 17.10 37.05
CA ASP A 100 18.58 16.03 36.66
C ASP A 100 19.69 15.81 37.69
N ASP A 101 20.00 16.82 38.50
CA ASP A 101 20.99 16.75 39.57
C ASP A 101 20.85 17.92 40.56
N PHE A 102 21.67 17.94 41.59
CA PHE A 102 21.80 19.04 42.55
C PHE A 102 23.27 19.40 42.81
N LEU A 103 23.51 20.63 43.28
CA LEU A 103 24.81 21.18 43.59
C LEU A 103 24.74 22.15 44.77
N ALA A 104 25.60 21.97 45.78
CA ALA A 104 25.62 22.84 46.95
C ALA A 104 26.25 24.20 46.61
N LYS A 105 25.60 25.33 46.96
CA LYS A 105 25.96 26.71 46.56
C LYS A 105 27.45 27.09 46.72
N ASN A 106 28.14 26.47 47.68
CA ASN A 106 29.60 26.55 47.81
C ASN A 106 30.30 25.33 47.18
N TRP A 107 30.17 25.18 45.86
CA TRP A 107 30.71 24.02 45.15
C TRP A 107 32.19 24.19 44.82
N PRO A 108 33.02 23.13 44.94
CA PRO A 108 34.32 23.07 44.27
C PRO A 108 34.15 23.04 42.75
N GLU A 109 35.08 23.66 42.04
CA GLU A 109 34.98 23.75 40.57
C GLU A 109 35.03 22.38 39.88
N SER A 110 35.84 21.46 40.42
CA SER A 110 35.93 20.09 39.91
C SER A 110 34.60 19.34 39.95
N ILE A 111 33.73 19.63 40.93
CA ILE A 111 32.41 18.98 41.05
C ILE A 111 31.46 19.51 39.98
N LEU A 112 31.42 20.83 39.78
CA LEU A 112 30.60 21.45 38.73
C LEU A 112 30.99 20.91 37.35
N GLN A 113 32.30 20.90 37.04
CA GLN A 113 32.80 20.36 35.78
C GLN A 113 32.44 18.88 35.57
N ALA A 114 32.55 18.06 36.62
CA ALA A 114 32.18 16.65 36.54
C ALA A 114 30.69 16.46 36.21
N LYS A 115 29.80 17.22 36.86
CA LYS A 115 28.35 17.18 36.60
C LYS A 115 28.00 17.70 35.20
N MET A 116 28.57 18.83 34.79
CA MET A 116 28.38 19.36 33.43
C MET A 116 28.82 18.37 32.35
N LYS A 117 29.95 17.68 32.55
CA LYS A 117 30.43 16.62 31.65
C LYS A 117 29.47 15.44 31.59
N ALA A 118 28.91 15.02 32.73
CA ALA A 118 27.91 13.97 32.79
C ALA A 118 26.62 14.37 32.03
N MET A 119 26.12 15.59 32.25
CA MET A 119 24.93 16.11 31.59
C MET A 119 25.10 16.24 30.07
N THR A 120 26.26 16.71 29.62
CA THR A 120 26.59 16.78 28.19
C THR A 120 26.60 15.39 27.55
N ARG A 121 27.14 14.38 28.26
CA ARG A 121 27.13 12.99 27.80
C ARG A 121 25.70 12.45 27.69
N ILE A 122 24.84 12.73 28.66
CA ILE A 122 23.42 12.33 28.63
C ILE A 122 22.72 12.98 27.43
N ASN A 123 22.90 14.30 27.22
CA ASN A 123 22.30 14.99 26.07
C ASN A 123 22.70 14.34 24.75
N THR A 124 24.01 14.08 24.59
CA THR A 124 24.55 13.45 23.38
C THR A 124 23.96 12.06 23.14
N LEU A 125 23.79 11.26 24.20
CA LEU A 125 23.17 9.93 24.10
C LEU A 125 21.69 10.02 23.71
N ARG A 126 20.93 10.98 24.26
CA ARG A 126 19.52 11.21 23.90
C ARG A 126 19.37 11.60 22.44
N GLN A 127 20.21 12.52 21.95
CA GLN A 127 20.22 12.92 20.55
C GLN A 127 20.53 11.75 19.61
N ARG A 128 21.52 10.91 19.96
CA ARG A 128 21.84 9.70 19.19
C ARG A 128 20.68 8.70 19.18
N LEU A 129 20.02 8.51 20.32
CA LEU A 129 18.87 7.61 20.40
C LEU A 129 17.71 8.09 19.53
N ALA A 130 17.39 9.39 19.58
CA ALA A 130 16.36 9.99 18.73
C ALA A 130 16.66 9.79 17.24
N LYS A 131 17.91 10.05 16.81
CA LYS A 131 18.33 9.82 15.42
C LYS A 131 18.25 8.34 15.02
N ASN A 132 18.66 7.43 15.89
CA ASN A 132 18.59 6.00 15.62
C ASN A 132 17.13 5.51 15.51
N LEU A 133 16.21 6.05 16.32
CA LEU A 133 14.79 5.71 16.23
C LEU A 133 14.19 6.17 14.90
N GLU A 134 14.49 7.40 14.48
CA GLU A 134 14.05 7.92 13.18
C GLU A 134 14.56 7.02 12.03
N GLN A 135 15.85 6.70 12.03
CA GLN A 135 16.46 5.84 11.02
C GLN A 135 15.89 4.42 11.04
N LEU A 136 15.58 3.88 12.22
CA LEU A 136 14.96 2.57 12.37
C LEU A 136 13.52 2.56 11.82
N THR A 137 12.76 3.63 12.07
CA THR A 137 11.41 3.79 11.51
C THR A 137 11.43 3.87 9.98
N GLU A 138 12.37 4.64 9.41
CA GLU A 138 12.55 4.74 7.96
C GLU A 138 12.97 3.40 7.35
N THR A 139 13.94 2.72 7.96
CA THR A 139 14.40 1.40 7.49
C THR A 139 13.28 0.36 7.52
N ASN A 140 12.43 0.35 8.56
CA ASN A 140 11.29 -0.54 8.65
C ASN A 140 10.24 -0.26 7.56
N ARG A 141 9.97 1.02 7.25
CA ARG A 141 9.07 1.39 6.14
C ARG A 141 9.61 0.86 4.81
N ASN A 142 10.89 1.13 4.51
CA ASN A 142 11.53 0.66 3.29
C ASN A 142 11.53 -0.87 3.18
N LEU A 143 11.73 -1.57 4.30
CA LEU A 143 11.67 -3.04 4.35
C LEU A 143 10.27 -3.56 4.02
N ALA A 144 9.23 -2.97 4.61
CA ALA A 144 7.84 -3.34 4.36
C ALA A 144 7.45 -3.12 2.88
N ASP A 145 7.85 -2.00 2.30
CA ASP A 145 7.59 -1.70 0.89
C ASP A 145 8.29 -2.68 -0.04
N THR A 146 9.56 -3.00 0.24
CA THR A 146 10.34 -3.98 -0.52
C THR A 146 9.72 -5.39 -0.42
N GLN A 147 9.27 -5.80 0.77
CA GLN A 147 8.59 -7.09 0.95
C GLN A 147 7.30 -7.17 0.14
N ASN A 148 6.48 -6.11 0.14
CA ASN A 148 5.25 -6.07 -0.65
C ASN A 148 5.54 -6.18 -2.16
N GLN A 149 6.58 -5.50 -2.65
CA GLN A 149 7.01 -5.60 -4.04
C GLN A 149 7.48 -7.02 -4.39
N LEU A 150 8.28 -7.65 -3.53
CA LEU A 150 8.74 -9.03 -3.73
C LEU A 150 7.58 -10.02 -3.75
N LEU A 151 6.63 -9.88 -2.83
CA LEU A 151 5.45 -10.75 -2.77
C LEU A 151 4.61 -10.61 -4.04
N GLN A 152 4.38 -9.38 -4.51
CA GLN A 152 3.66 -9.14 -5.76
C GLN A 152 4.40 -9.71 -6.98
N SER A 153 5.74 -9.59 -7.02
CA SER A 153 6.57 -10.19 -8.06
C SER A 153 6.52 -11.72 -8.04
N GLN A 154 6.55 -12.34 -6.85
CA GLN A 154 6.43 -13.79 -6.70
C GLN A 154 5.05 -14.31 -7.11
N THR A 155 3.98 -13.60 -6.72
CA THR A 155 2.62 -13.94 -7.17
C THR A 155 2.53 -13.87 -8.70
N MET A 156 3.07 -12.83 -9.33
CA MET A 156 3.01 -12.69 -10.78
C MET A 156 3.83 -13.75 -11.51
N ALA A 157 5.03 -14.08 -11.02
CA ALA A 157 5.86 -15.14 -11.58
C ALA A 157 5.17 -16.52 -11.46
N SER A 158 4.56 -16.82 -10.31
CA SER A 158 3.84 -18.07 -10.06
C SER A 158 2.58 -18.19 -10.93
N VAL A 159 1.74 -17.14 -10.96
CA VAL A 159 0.56 -17.08 -11.83
C VAL A 159 0.97 -17.20 -13.29
N GLY A 160 2.05 -16.55 -13.69
CA GLY A 160 2.58 -16.55 -15.04
C GLY A 160 3.06 -17.89 -15.55
N GLN A 161 3.88 -18.59 -14.78
CA GLN A 161 4.37 -19.90 -15.15
C GLN A 161 3.23 -20.94 -15.20
N LEU A 162 2.30 -20.89 -14.23
CA LEU A 162 1.13 -21.76 -14.21
C LEU A 162 0.17 -21.48 -15.36
N ALA A 163 -0.15 -20.21 -15.62
CA ALA A 163 -1.05 -19.83 -16.69
C ALA A 163 -0.51 -20.17 -18.08
N ALA A 164 0.80 -20.03 -18.33
CA ALA A 164 1.39 -20.45 -19.59
C ALA A 164 1.32 -21.97 -19.83
N GLY A 165 1.65 -22.77 -18.80
CA GLY A 165 1.57 -24.23 -18.87
C GLY A 165 0.13 -24.72 -19.00
N VAL A 166 -0.76 -24.25 -18.12
CA VAL A 166 -2.19 -24.59 -18.13
C VAL A 166 -2.84 -24.15 -19.44
N ALA A 167 -2.45 -22.99 -20.01
CA ALA A 167 -3.02 -22.54 -21.26
C ALA A 167 -2.66 -23.44 -22.44
N HIS A 168 -1.41 -23.90 -22.50
CA HIS A 168 -1.00 -24.86 -23.50
C HIS A 168 -1.73 -26.20 -23.33
N GLU A 169 -1.86 -26.68 -22.10
CA GLU A 169 -2.54 -27.96 -21.79
C GLU A 169 -4.05 -27.94 -22.03
N ILE A 170 -4.73 -26.80 -21.87
CA ILE A 170 -6.17 -26.67 -22.19
C ILE A 170 -6.41 -26.40 -23.67
N ASN A 171 -5.55 -25.62 -24.34
CA ASN A 171 -5.75 -25.32 -25.76
C ASN A 171 -5.64 -26.57 -26.63
N ASN A 172 -4.79 -27.54 -26.27
CA ASN A 172 -4.68 -28.81 -27.00
C ASN A 172 -6.00 -29.59 -27.09
N PRO A 173 -6.67 -29.98 -25.97
CA PRO A 173 -7.97 -30.65 -26.02
C PRO A 173 -9.06 -29.81 -26.65
N VAL A 174 -9.10 -28.49 -26.43
CA VAL A 174 -10.05 -27.59 -27.11
C VAL A 174 -9.87 -27.64 -28.62
N GLY A 175 -8.63 -27.63 -29.11
CA GLY A 175 -8.29 -27.76 -30.53
C GLY A 175 -8.75 -29.10 -31.11
N PHE A 176 -8.52 -30.20 -30.40
CA PHE A 176 -9.00 -31.53 -30.81
C PHE A 176 -10.53 -31.58 -30.91
N VAL A 177 -11.26 -31.08 -29.90
CA VAL A 177 -12.73 -31.09 -29.91
C VAL A 177 -13.29 -30.19 -31.02
N ASN A 178 -12.73 -29.00 -31.21
CA ASN A 178 -13.17 -28.09 -32.28
C ASN A 178 -12.95 -28.69 -33.68
N SER A 179 -11.85 -29.41 -33.88
CA SER A 179 -11.56 -30.13 -35.12
C SER A 179 -12.54 -31.28 -35.36
N ASN A 180 -12.87 -32.03 -34.30
CA ASN A 180 -13.87 -33.10 -34.35
C ASN A 180 -15.27 -32.55 -34.67
N LEU A 181 -15.68 -31.45 -34.06
CA LEU A 181 -16.94 -30.78 -34.38
C LEU A 181 -16.98 -30.29 -35.82
N GLY A 182 -15.89 -29.73 -36.34
CA GLY A 182 -15.81 -29.35 -37.76
C GLY A 182 -15.99 -30.55 -38.71
N SER A 183 -15.38 -31.69 -38.37
CA SER A 183 -15.53 -32.94 -39.15
C SER A 183 -16.95 -33.48 -39.07
N LEU A 184 -17.55 -33.50 -37.87
CA LEU A 184 -18.93 -33.91 -37.66
C LEU A 184 -19.91 -33.02 -38.45
N GLN A 185 -19.63 -31.71 -38.56
CA GLN A 185 -20.50 -30.78 -39.25
C GLN A 185 -20.57 -31.15 -40.74
N GLY A 186 -19.42 -31.38 -41.36
CA GLY A 186 -19.36 -31.82 -42.76
C GLY A 186 -20.05 -33.18 -42.99
N GLN A 187 -19.98 -34.10 -42.02
CA GLN A 187 -20.68 -35.39 -42.10
C GLN A 187 -22.20 -35.21 -42.02
N VAL A 188 -22.68 -34.42 -41.07
CA VAL A 188 -24.11 -34.09 -40.89
C VAL A 188 -24.66 -33.37 -42.13
N ASP A 189 -23.94 -32.37 -42.64
CA ASP A 189 -24.30 -31.64 -43.87
C ASP A 189 -24.37 -32.58 -45.09
N GLY A 190 -23.48 -33.58 -45.15
CA GLY A 190 -23.56 -34.65 -46.15
C GLY A 190 -24.84 -35.47 -46.04
N LEU A 191 -25.19 -35.89 -44.82
CA LEU A 191 -26.36 -36.72 -44.53
C LEU A 191 -27.67 -35.96 -44.82
N LEU A 192 -27.77 -34.71 -44.37
CA LEU A 192 -28.92 -33.83 -44.63
C LEU A 192 -29.09 -33.51 -46.12
N ARG A 193 -27.99 -33.39 -46.89
CA ARG A 193 -28.07 -33.24 -48.35
C ARG A 193 -28.65 -34.48 -49.03
N VAL A 194 -28.25 -35.68 -48.62
CA VAL A 194 -28.80 -36.93 -49.15
C VAL A 194 -30.29 -37.05 -48.82
N ILE A 195 -30.68 -36.73 -47.58
CA ILE A 195 -32.08 -36.70 -47.16
C ILE A 195 -32.88 -35.71 -48.01
N SER A 196 -32.37 -34.49 -48.20
CA SER A 196 -33.01 -33.46 -49.03
C SER A 196 -33.17 -33.91 -50.49
N ALA A 197 -32.19 -34.65 -51.03
CA ALA A 197 -32.28 -35.20 -52.38
C ALA A 197 -33.42 -36.25 -52.48
N TYR A 198 -33.58 -37.12 -51.49
CA TYR A 198 -34.72 -38.05 -51.45
C TYR A 198 -36.06 -37.32 -51.33
N GLU A 199 -36.14 -36.22 -50.58
CA GLU A 199 -37.36 -35.40 -50.45
C GLU A 199 -37.81 -34.79 -51.79
N THR A 200 -36.87 -34.49 -52.71
CA THR A 200 -37.25 -34.03 -54.05
C THR A 200 -38.08 -35.05 -54.85
N ALA A 201 -37.97 -36.34 -54.50
CA ALA A 201 -38.73 -37.42 -55.12
C ALA A 201 -40.12 -37.65 -54.48
N ASP A 202 -40.52 -36.87 -53.46
CA ASP A 202 -41.82 -37.01 -52.78
C ASP A 202 -43.01 -36.94 -53.74
N SER A 203 -42.90 -36.15 -54.82
CA SER A 203 -43.94 -36.06 -55.86
C SER A 203 -44.07 -37.34 -56.71
N ALA A 204 -42.98 -38.08 -56.93
CA ALA A 204 -43.02 -39.38 -57.60
C ALA A 204 -43.53 -40.50 -56.67
N LEU A 205 -43.34 -40.34 -55.35
CA LEU A 205 -43.86 -41.25 -54.33
C LEU A 205 -45.39 -41.19 -54.18
N ALA A 206 -46.04 -40.12 -54.67
CA ALA A 206 -47.50 -40.00 -54.69
C ALA A 206 -48.20 -41.14 -55.47
N ALA A 207 -47.51 -41.74 -56.45
CA ALA A 207 -48.01 -42.91 -57.19
C ALA A 207 -47.98 -44.22 -56.37
N HIS A 208 -47.36 -44.23 -55.19
CA HIS A 208 -47.17 -45.42 -54.33
C HIS A 208 -47.58 -45.13 -52.87
N PRO A 209 -48.88 -45.13 -52.55
CA PRO A 209 -49.41 -44.63 -51.28
C PRO A 209 -48.87 -45.35 -50.03
N ASN A 210 -48.68 -46.67 -50.10
CA ASN A 210 -48.17 -47.46 -48.98
C ASN A 210 -46.70 -47.12 -48.66
N LEU A 211 -45.89 -46.86 -49.70
CA LEU A 211 -44.49 -46.48 -49.54
C LEU A 211 -44.38 -45.05 -49.00
N LEU A 212 -45.20 -44.13 -49.51
CA LEU A 212 -45.29 -42.76 -49.00
C LEU A 212 -45.70 -42.73 -47.52
N ALA A 213 -46.67 -43.54 -47.11
CA ALA A 213 -47.10 -43.63 -45.72
C ALA A 213 -45.98 -44.16 -44.80
N ALA A 214 -45.24 -45.18 -45.24
CA ALA A 214 -44.12 -45.73 -44.49
C ALA A 214 -42.97 -44.72 -44.30
N ILE A 215 -42.58 -44.01 -45.38
CA ILE A 215 -41.55 -42.96 -45.32
C ILE A 215 -42.00 -41.78 -44.45
N THR A 216 -43.25 -41.34 -44.59
CA THR A 216 -43.82 -40.26 -43.77
C THR A 216 -43.84 -40.63 -42.29
N ALA A 217 -44.24 -41.87 -41.97
CA ALA A 217 -44.19 -42.38 -40.59
C ALA A 217 -42.76 -42.43 -40.05
N ALA A 218 -41.78 -42.81 -40.87
CA ALA A 218 -40.36 -42.79 -40.49
C ALA A 218 -39.83 -41.37 -40.24
N LYS A 219 -40.10 -40.42 -41.15
CA LYS A 219 -39.75 -39.00 -40.98
C LYS A 219 -40.35 -38.43 -39.69
N LYS A 220 -41.63 -38.73 -39.42
CA LYS A 220 -42.32 -38.29 -38.19
C LYS A 220 -41.80 -38.98 -36.94
N SER A 221 -41.49 -40.28 -36.99
CA SER A 221 -40.93 -41.01 -35.85
C SER A 221 -39.54 -40.50 -35.46
N ALA A 222 -38.77 -40.03 -36.43
CA ALA A 222 -37.47 -39.43 -36.20
C ALA A 222 -37.55 -37.94 -35.85
N ASP A 223 -38.72 -37.31 -35.99
CA ASP A 223 -38.90 -35.86 -35.92
C ASP A 223 -37.85 -35.11 -36.77
N LEU A 224 -37.80 -35.48 -38.05
CA LEU A 224 -36.71 -35.10 -38.95
C LEU A 224 -36.55 -33.57 -39.10
N ASP A 225 -37.64 -32.82 -39.09
CA ASP A 225 -37.62 -31.36 -39.21
C ASP A 225 -36.97 -30.74 -37.97
N PHE A 226 -37.33 -31.20 -36.77
CA PHE A 226 -36.69 -30.78 -35.52
C PHE A 226 -35.20 -31.13 -35.50
N LEU A 227 -34.85 -32.39 -35.85
CA LEU A 227 -33.45 -32.83 -35.85
C LEU A 227 -32.57 -31.99 -36.79
N ARG A 228 -33.09 -31.57 -37.95
CA ARG A 228 -32.36 -30.75 -38.93
C ARG A 228 -31.98 -29.40 -38.35
N GLU A 229 -32.85 -28.77 -37.58
CA GLU A 229 -32.59 -27.47 -36.95
C GLU A 229 -31.75 -27.63 -35.66
N ASP A 230 -32.09 -28.62 -34.83
CA ASP A 230 -31.49 -28.80 -33.52
C ASP A 230 -30.02 -29.22 -33.61
N ILE A 231 -29.67 -30.13 -34.53
CA ILE A 231 -28.27 -30.59 -34.68
C ILE A 231 -27.35 -29.43 -35.09
N VAL A 232 -27.82 -28.56 -35.99
CA VAL A 232 -27.05 -27.39 -36.43
C VAL A 232 -26.89 -26.40 -35.27
N THR A 233 -27.96 -26.21 -34.49
CA THR A 233 -27.96 -25.34 -33.30
C THR A 233 -26.97 -25.85 -32.24
N LEU A 234 -27.06 -27.11 -31.83
CA LEU A 234 -26.19 -27.73 -30.84
C LEU A 234 -24.71 -27.66 -31.23
N MET A 235 -24.40 -27.87 -32.51
CA MET A 235 -23.03 -27.78 -33.01
C MET A 235 -22.48 -26.36 -32.95
N ASN A 236 -23.29 -25.36 -33.33
CA ASN A 236 -22.89 -23.95 -33.26
C ASN A 236 -22.73 -23.47 -31.82
N GLU A 237 -23.62 -23.86 -30.91
CA GLU A 237 -23.51 -23.55 -29.49
C GLU A 237 -22.26 -24.18 -28.87
N SER A 238 -21.98 -25.46 -29.18
CA SER A 238 -20.78 -26.16 -28.72
C SER A 238 -19.51 -25.47 -29.19
N ARG A 239 -19.47 -25.05 -30.47
CA ARG A 239 -18.33 -24.32 -31.05
C ARG A 239 -18.13 -22.97 -30.39
N THR A 240 -19.22 -22.25 -30.12
CA THR A 240 -19.20 -20.96 -29.43
C THR A 240 -18.66 -21.11 -28.00
N GLY A 241 -19.08 -22.15 -27.29
CA GLY A 241 -18.58 -22.49 -25.96
C GLY A 241 -17.07 -22.76 -25.96
N LEU A 242 -16.58 -23.59 -26.89
CA LEU A 242 -15.15 -23.90 -27.03
C LEU A 242 -14.31 -22.66 -27.39
N ALA A 243 -14.80 -21.81 -28.30
CA ALA A 243 -14.14 -20.56 -28.65
C ALA A 243 -14.01 -19.64 -27.43
N ARG A 244 -15.04 -19.60 -26.58
CA ARG A 244 -15.00 -18.84 -25.33
C ARG A 244 -13.97 -19.40 -24.34
N VAL A 245 -13.89 -20.72 -24.19
CA VAL A 245 -12.86 -21.36 -23.34
C VAL A 245 -11.46 -21.02 -23.83
N ALA A 246 -11.19 -21.16 -25.13
CA ALA A 246 -9.90 -20.81 -25.72
C ALA A 246 -9.54 -19.34 -25.46
N LYS A 247 -10.52 -18.44 -25.58
CA LYS A 247 -10.30 -17.00 -25.33
C LYS A 247 -9.97 -16.71 -23.86
N ILE A 248 -10.71 -17.27 -22.92
CA ILE A 248 -10.45 -17.10 -21.47
C ILE A 248 -9.03 -17.56 -21.13
N VAL A 249 -8.64 -18.72 -21.66
CA VAL A 249 -7.34 -19.32 -21.42
C VAL A 249 -6.21 -18.51 -22.05
N SER A 250 -6.41 -17.98 -23.26
CA SER A 250 -5.46 -17.07 -23.92
C SER A 250 -5.26 -15.80 -23.11
N ASN A 251 -6.33 -15.15 -22.67
CA ASN A 251 -6.23 -13.93 -21.89
C ASN A 251 -5.53 -14.15 -20.56
N LEU A 252 -5.75 -15.31 -19.93
CA LEU A 252 -5.04 -15.66 -18.70
C LEU A 252 -3.53 -15.73 -18.95
N LYS A 253 -3.10 -16.36 -20.05
CA LYS A 253 -1.71 -16.43 -20.49
C LYS A 253 -1.14 -15.03 -20.78
N ASP A 254 -1.87 -14.18 -21.48
CA ASP A 254 -1.42 -12.84 -21.88
C ASP A 254 -1.32 -11.91 -20.66
N PHE A 255 -2.24 -12.02 -19.71
CA PHE A 255 -2.19 -11.29 -18.44
C PHE A 255 -0.98 -11.68 -17.59
N SER A 256 -0.53 -12.93 -17.72
CA SER A 256 0.44 -13.55 -16.85
C SER A 256 1.84 -13.66 -17.45
N HIS A 257 2.08 -13.20 -18.69
CA HIS A 257 3.36 -13.40 -19.37
C HIS A 257 4.53 -12.86 -18.53
N VAL A 258 5.36 -13.79 -18.05
CA VAL A 258 6.60 -13.55 -17.28
C VAL A 258 7.78 -13.24 -18.21
N ASP A 259 7.72 -13.71 -19.46
CA ASP A 259 8.84 -13.65 -20.41
C ASP A 259 9.13 -12.24 -20.94
N ASP A 260 8.25 -11.27 -20.66
CA ASP A 260 8.27 -9.93 -21.26
C ASP A 260 8.29 -8.83 -20.18
N ALA A 261 8.99 -9.09 -19.07
CA ALA A 261 9.15 -8.19 -17.93
C ALA A 261 9.96 -6.90 -18.23
N GLY A 262 10.25 -6.61 -19.50
CA GLY A 262 10.97 -5.43 -19.95
C GLY A 262 10.06 -4.29 -20.40
N TRP A 263 10.67 -3.15 -20.72
CA TRP A 263 10.01 -2.06 -21.43
C TRP A 263 9.79 -2.45 -22.89
N GLN A 264 8.57 -2.27 -23.38
CA GLN A 264 8.19 -2.60 -24.75
C GLN A 264 7.10 -1.67 -25.25
N PHE A 265 7.06 -1.44 -26.56
CA PHE A 265 5.99 -0.69 -27.21
C PHE A 265 4.75 -1.57 -27.36
N ILE A 266 3.66 -1.19 -26.69
CA ILE A 266 2.41 -1.95 -26.72
C ILE A 266 1.21 -1.05 -27.00
N LYS A 267 0.13 -1.67 -27.51
CA LYS A 267 -1.19 -1.04 -27.57
C LYS A 267 -1.88 -1.14 -26.22
N LEU A 268 -1.94 -0.03 -25.49
CA LEU A 268 -2.60 0.04 -24.18
C LEU A 268 -4.05 -0.44 -24.20
N GLU A 269 -4.79 -0.10 -25.25
CA GLU A 269 -6.19 -0.50 -25.43
C GLU A 269 -6.35 -2.03 -25.50
N ALA A 270 -5.39 -2.74 -26.09
CA ALA A 270 -5.39 -4.20 -26.12
C ALA A 270 -5.17 -4.80 -24.72
N GLY A 271 -4.21 -4.24 -23.96
CA GLY A 271 -3.96 -4.64 -22.57
C GLY A 271 -5.16 -4.38 -21.64
N LEU A 272 -5.83 -3.23 -21.83
CA LEU A 272 -7.06 -2.88 -21.10
C LEU A 272 -8.20 -3.84 -21.41
N ASP A 273 -8.37 -4.24 -22.68
CA ASP A 273 -9.37 -5.22 -23.10
C ASP A 273 -9.13 -6.61 -22.51
N SER A 274 -7.88 -7.10 -22.56
CA SER A 274 -7.52 -8.36 -21.90
C SER A 274 -7.79 -8.30 -20.39
N THR A 275 -7.46 -7.18 -19.75
CA THR A 275 -7.69 -6.98 -18.32
C THR A 275 -9.17 -7.01 -17.97
N LEU A 276 -10.02 -6.33 -18.75
CA LEU A 276 -11.48 -6.35 -18.56
C LEU A 276 -12.07 -7.75 -18.64
N GLU A 277 -11.56 -8.59 -19.54
CA GLU A 277 -12.01 -9.97 -19.67
C GLU A 277 -11.65 -10.81 -18.43
N VAL A 278 -10.50 -10.54 -17.80
CA VAL A 278 -10.06 -11.19 -16.56
C VAL A 278 -10.94 -10.79 -15.38
N VAL A 279 -11.22 -9.49 -15.20
CA VAL A 279 -12.03 -9.00 -14.06
C VAL A 279 -13.54 -8.98 -14.33
N ALA A 280 -13.98 -9.53 -15.46
CA ALA A 280 -15.36 -9.44 -15.93
C ALA A 280 -16.40 -9.96 -14.94
N SER A 281 -16.08 -11.00 -14.17
CA SER A 281 -16.97 -11.59 -13.16
C SER A 281 -17.27 -10.61 -12.02
N GLU A 282 -16.25 -9.91 -11.53
CA GLU A 282 -16.37 -8.91 -10.46
C GLU A 282 -17.11 -7.66 -10.96
N LEU A 283 -16.81 -7.23 -12.18
CA LEU A 283 -17.44 -6.04 -12.77
C LEU A 283 -18.92 -6.26 -13.09
N LYS A 284 -19.29 -7.39 -13.71
CA LYS A 284 -20.68 -7.67 -14.12
C LYS A 284 -21.69 -7.67 -12.98
N ALA A 285 -21.24 -7.95 -11.76
CA ALA A 285 -22.10 -7.92 -10.58
C ALA A 285 -22.49 -6.49 -10.15
N LYS A 286 -21.71 -5.47 -10.56
CA LYS A 286 -21.77 -4.11 -9.99
C LYS A 286 -21.87 -3.00 -11.01
N ALA A 287 -21.35 -3.17 -12.23
CA ALA A 287 -21.28 -2.09 -13.19
C ALA A 287 -21.42 -2.54 -14.64
N ASP A 288 -22.01 -1.66 -15.46
CA ASP A 288 -21.97 -1.74 -16.91
C ASP A 288 -20.73 -1.01 -17.44
N ILE A 289 -20.02 -1.61 -18.41
CA ILE A 289 -18.76 -1.07 -18.94
C ILE A 289 -19.01 -0.32 -20.25
N LYS A 290 -18.58 0.93 -20.31
CA LYS A 290 -18.62 1.76 -21.52
C LYS A 290 -17.20 2.05 -22.01
N LYS A 291 -16.89 1.68 -23.24
CA LYS A 291 -15.59 1.93 -23.88
C LYS A 291 -15.69 3.12 -24.84
N GLU A 292 -14.81 4.10 -24.66
CA GLU A 292 -14.68 5.32 -25.46
C GLU A 292 -13.23 5.44 -25.93
N TYR A 293 -12.78 4.50 -26.78
CA TYR A 293 -11.41 4.46 -27.26
C TYR A 293 -11.21 5.38 -28.47
N VAL A 294 -10.10 6.11 -28.49
CA VAL A 294 -9.74 7.02 -29.58
C VAL A 294 -8.61 6.49 -30.46
N GLY A 295 -8.01 5.34 -30.13
CA GLY A 295 -6.93 4.74 -30.89
C GLY A 295 -5.58 5.35 -30.54
N LEU A 296 -5.09 5.08 -29.34
CA LEU A 296 -3.76 5.53 -28.91
C LEU A 296 -2.63 4.91 -29.75
N PRO A 297 -1.52 5.65 -29.98
CA PRO A 297 -0.30 5.08 -30.53
C PRO A 297 0.31 4.06 -29.56
N ASP A 298 1.21 3.21 -30.05
CA ASP A 298 1.94 2.26 -29.21
C ASP A 298 2.74 3.02 -28.15
N VAL A 299 2.64 2.59 -26.90
CA VAL A 299 3.27 3.23 -25.74
C VAL A 299 4.35 2.31 -25.20
N GLU A 300 5.55 2.86 -24.96
CA GLU A 300 6.64 2.14 -24.31
C GLU A 300 6.34 1.99 -22.82
N CYS A 301 6.07 0.77 -22.37
CA CYS A 301 5.81 0.47 -20.96
C CYS A 301 6.04 -1.01 -20.62
N MET A 302 5.93 -1.34 -19.34
CA MET A 302 5.94 -2.72 -18.87
C MET A 302 4.50 -3.25 -18.85
N ALA A 303 4.12 -4.01 -19.90
CA ALA A 303 2.74 -4.44 -20.16
C ALA A 303 2.05 -5.08 -18.94
N ALA A 304 2.73 -6.03 -18.30
CA ALA A 304 2.21 -6.74 -17.13
C ALA A 304 1.89 -5.79 -15.95
N GLN A 305 2.73 -4.77 -15.71
CA GLN A 305 2.50 -3.80 -14.63
C GLN A 305 1.32 -2.88 -14.95
N ILE A 306 1.21 -2.42 -16.20
CA ILE A 306 0.09 -1.58 -16.63
C ILE A 306 -1.24 -2.32 -16.56
N ASN A 307 -1.28 -3.58 -17.01
CA ASN A 307 -2.46 -4.43 -16.89
C ASN A 307 -2.88 -4.63 -15.42
N GLN A 308 -1.93 -4.74 -14.50
CA GLN A 308 -2.25 -4.78 -13.05
C GLN A 308 -2.83 -3.47 -12.54
N VAL A 309 -2.32 -2.31 -13.00
CA VAL A 309 -2.89 -1.01 -12.64
C VAL A 309 -4.33 -0.93 -13.13
N PHE A 310 -4.61 -1.32 -14.37
CA PHE A 310 -5.97 -1.39 -14.90
C PHE A 310 -6.86 -2.30 -14.07
N ALA A 311 -6.40 -3.51 -13.73
CA ALA A 311 -7.17 -4.46 -12.92
C ALA A 311 -7.56 -3.85 -11.57
N LYS A 312 -6.59 -3.26 -10.84
CA LYS A 312 -6.84 -2.63 -9.54
C LYS A 312 -7.78 -1.45 -9.64
N LEU A 313 -7.61 -0.57 -10.63
CA LEU A 313 -8.49 0.58 -10.83
C LEU A 313 -9.93 0.14 -11.12
N LEU A 314 -10.11 -0.86 -11.98
CA LEU A 314 -11.42 -1.41 -12.35
C LEU A 314 -12.12 -2.07 -11.15
N VAL A 315 -11.42 -2.91 -10.41
CA VAL A 315 -11.95 -3.59 -9.23
C VAL A 315 -12.31 -2.58 -8.13
N ASN A 316 -11.43 -1.62 -7.85
CA ASN A 316 -11.70 -0.57 -6.87
C ASN A 316 -12.91 0.29 -7.27
N ALA A 317 -13.03 0.63 -8.56
CA ALA A 317 -14.20 1.35 -9.07
C ALA A 317 -15.49 0.54 -8.88
N ALA A 318 -15.48 -0.77 -9.13
CA ALA A 318 -16.64 -1.62 -8.89
C ALA A 318 -16.98 -1.77 -7.40
N GLN A 319 -15.99 -1.85 -6.52
CA GLN A 319 -16.18 -1.94 -5.07
C GLN A 319 -16.75 -0.64 -4.47
N ALA A 320 -16.37 0.51 -5.01
CA ALA A 320 -16.87 1.82 -4.58
C ALA A 320 -18.34 2.07 -4.99
N ILE A 321 -18.90 1.26 -5.89
CA ILE A 321 -20.30 1.37 -6.32
C ILE A 321 -21.20 0.60 -5.34
N GLU A 322 -22.01 1.33 -4.58
CA GLU A 322 -22.97 0.73 -3.63
C GLU A 322 -24.05 -0.10 -4.35
N GLY A 323 -24.63 0.44 -5.43
CA GLY A 323 -25.68 -0.18 -6.24
C GLY A 323 -25.19 -0.77 -7.57
N ARG A 324 -25.97 -0.55 -8.65
CA ARG A 324 -25.51 -0.79 -10.04
C ARG A 324 -25.09 0.53 -10.67
N GLY A 325 -23.87 0.57 -11.21
CA GLY A 325 -23.29 1.79 -11.79
C GLY A 325 -22.77 1.60 -13.21
N THR A 326 -22.02 2.57 -13.70
CA THR A 326 -21.35 2.52 -15.01
C THR A 326 -19.89 2.91 -14.85
N ILE A 327 -18.97 2.10 -15.38
CA ILE A 327 -17.55 2.43 -15.48
C ILE A 327 -17.25 2.79 -16.93
N THR A 328 -16.77 4.02 -17.16
CA THR A 328 -16.41 4.51 -18.50
C THR A 328 -14.89 4.51 -18.65
N LEU A 329 -14.40 3.88 -19.71
CA LEU A 329 -12.99 3.81 -20.07
C LEU A 329 -12.77 4.69 -21.28
N ARG A 330 -11.93 5.71 -21.13
CA ARG A 330 -11.61 6.68 -22.19
C ARG A 330 -10.11 6.72 -22.40
N THR A 331 -9.68 6.59 -23.64
CA THR A 331 -8.28 6.75 -24.06
C THR A 331 -8.08 8.05 -24.83
#